data_AF-A0A9Q3I3W8-F1
#
_entry.id   AF-A0A9Q3I3W8-F1
#
_cell.length_a   1.000
_cell.length_b   1.000
_cell.length_c   1.000
_cell.angle_alpha   90.00
_cell.angle_beta   90.00
_cell.angle_gamma   90.00
#
_symmetry.space_group_name_H-M   'P 1'
#
loop_
_entity.id
_entity.type
_entity.pdbx_description
1 polymer ?
#
loop_
_entity_poly.entity_id
_entity_poly.type
_entity_poly.pdbx_seq_one_letter_code
_entity_poly.pdbx_strand_id
1 'polypeptide(L)' 'MDLPPSSYHESLEEFWDEEEETEEIETVMKVVPSAHHQYLDVFSKVKAEKLPPHCTYDHHMELEGSLPQLG' A
#
# COMPACT_ATOMS: atom_id res chain seq x y z
N MET A 1 -14.08 24.71 17.04
CA MET A 1 -13.06 24.10 16.16
C MET A 1 -13.77 22.95 15.49
N ASP A 2 -14.51 23.25 14.41
CA ASP A 2 -15.21 22.23 13.65
C ASP A 2 -14.21 21.61 12.69
N LEU A 3 -13.77 20.39 12.98
CA LEU A 3 -12.89 19.63 12.10
C LEU A 3 -13.63 19.30 10.80
N PRO A 4 -12.98 19.43 9.63
CA PRO A 4 -13.63 19.15 8.35
C PRO A 4 -14.02 17.66 8.28
N PRO A 5 -15.14 17.31 7.61
CA PRO A 5 -15.65 15.94 7.56
C PRO A 5 -14.67 14.93 6.90
N SER A 6 -13.70 15.39 6.10
CA SER A 6 -12.67 14.51 5.53
C SER A 6 -11.63 14.07 6.57
N SER A 7 -11.40 14.85 7.64
CA SER A 7 -10.43 14.53 8.69
C SER A 7 -10.84 13.33 9.54
N TYR A 8 -12.15 13.08 9.65
CA TYR A 8 -12.67 11.90 10.36
C TYR A 8 -12.64 10.64 9.51
N HIS A 9 -12.70 10.79 8.18
CA HIS A 9 -12.63 9.66 7.26
C HIS A 9 -11.22 9.08 7.23
N GLU A 10 -10.21 9.97 7.16
CA GLU A 10 -8.79 9.61 7.16
C GLU A 10 -8.39 8.92 8.47
N SER A 11 -8.85 9.43 9.62
CA SER A 11 -8.56 8.79 10.92
C SER A 11 -9.34 7.50 11.17
N LEU A 12 -10.43 7.24 10.44
CA LEU A 12 -11.18 6.00 10.57
C LEU A 12 -10.58 4.94 9.66
N GLU A 13 -10.24 5.26 8.41
CA GLU A 13 -9.51 4.32 7.54
C GLU A 13 -8.17 3.89 8.16
N GLU A 14 -7.42 4.83 8.74
CA GLU A 14 -6.14 4.52 9.40
C GLU A 14 -6.32 3.60 10.63
N PHE A 15 -7.44 3.74 11.36
CA PHE A 15 -7.76 2.87 12.50
C PHE A 15 -8.14 1.45 12.08
N TRP A 16 -8.84 1.28 10.95
CA TRP A 16 -9.23 -0.05 10.45
C TRP A 16 -8.05 -0.73 9.72
N ASP A 17 -7.19 0.05 9.06
CA ASP A 17 -5.95 -0.44 8.43
C ASP A 17 -4.94 -0.96 9.48
N GLU A 18 -4.83 -0.32 10.64
CA GLU A 18 -3.96 -0.79 11.74
C GLU A 18 -4.43 -2.13 12.34
N GLU A 19 -5.73 -2.29 12.58
CA GLU A 19 -6.28 -3.54 13.12
C GLU A 19 -6.07 -4.71 12.15
N GLU A 20 -6.32 -4.49 10.85
CA GLU A 20 -6.08 -5.48 9.79
C GLU A 20 -4.58 -5.85 9.66
N GLU A 21 -3.67 -4.87 9.71
CA GLU A 21 -2.23 -5.13 9.65
C GLU A 21 -1.77 -5.97 10.86
N THR A 22 -2.35 -5.75 12.04
CA THR A 22 -2.01 -6.51 13.25
C THR A 22 -2.43 -7.98 13.14
N GLU A 23 -3.64 -8.25 12.66
CA GLU A 23 -4.15 -9.61 12.43
C GLU A 23 -3.36 -10.36 11.33
N GLU A 24 -2.93 -9.63 10.29
CA GLU A 24 -2.08 -10.17 9.22
C GLU A 24 -0.71 -10.60 9.78
N ILE A 25 -0.06 -9.74 10.57
CA ILE A 25 1.26 -10.04 11.16
C ILE A 25 1.20 -11.28 12.06
N GLU A 26 0.17 -11.42 12.91
CA GLU A 26 0.02 -12.61 13.77
C GLU A 26 -0.13 -13.91 12.96
N THR A 27 -0.81 -13.83 11.81
CA THR A 27 -0.99 -14.96 10.92
C THR A 27 0.31 -15.33 10.21
N VAL A 28 1.05 -14.33 9.72
CA VAL A 28 2.34 -14.51 9.05
C VAL A 28 3.39 -15.08 10.02
N MET A 29 3.43 -14.64 11.28
CA MET A 29 4.37 -15.14 12.29
C MET A 29 4.24 -16.64 12.54
N LYS A 30 3.05 -17.23 12.36
CA LYS A 30 2.79 -18.67 12.52
C LYS A 30 3.38 -19.50 11.38
N VAL A 31 3.55 -18.90 10.20
CA VAL A 31 4.02 -19.59 8.97
C VAL A 31 5.50 -19.32 8.72
N VAL A 32 5.96 -18.10 9.01
CA VAL A 32 7.33 -17.66 8.77
C VAL A 32 8.24 -18.17 9.89
N PRO A 33 9.38 -18.81 9.56
CA PRO A 33 10.36 -19.22 10.55
C PRO A 33 10.87 -18.04 11.39
N SER A 34 11.15 -18.28 12.67
CA SER A 34 11.57 -17.22 13.61
C SER A 34 12.81 -16.44 13.16
N ALA A 35 13.73 -17.08 12.42
CA ALA A 35 14.90 -16.42 11.83
C ALA A 35 14.55 -15.26 10.88
N HIS A 36 13.32 -15.25 10.34
CA HIS A 36 12.84 -14.28 9.37
C HIS A 36 11.75 -13.36 9.93
N HIS A 37 11.47 -13.40 11.24
CA HIS A 37 10.49 -12.49 11.87
C HIS A 37 10.92 -11.00 11.79
N GLN A 38 12.18 -10.72 11.48
CA GLN A 38 12.64 -9.36 11.17
C GLN A 38 12.14 -8.81 9.82
N TYR A 39 11.57 -9.66 8.96
CA TYR A 39 11.09 -9.32 7.60
C TYR A 39 9.59 -9.52 7.45
N LEU A 40 8.82 -9.48 8.55
CA LEU A 40 7.37 -9.68 8.51
C LEU A 40 6.67 -8.62 7.67
N ASP A 41 7.23 -7.41 7.61
CA ASP A 41 6.77 -6.30 6.78
C ASP A 41 6.76 -6.63 5.28
N VAL A 42 7.67 -7.49 4.82
CA VAL A 42 7.75 -7.94 3.42
C VAL A 42 6.56 -8.81 3.03
N PHE A 43 5.89 -9.42 4.01
CA PHE A 43 4.71 -10.27 3.79
C PHE A 43 3.38 -9.51 3.87
N SER A 44 3.42 -8.19 4.12
CA SER A 44 2.20 -7.37 4.14
C SER A 44 1.59 -7.30 2.75
N LYS A 45 0.34 -7.75 2.62
CA LYS A 45 -0.41 -7.72 1.37
C LYS A 45 -0.62 -6.29 0.87
N VAL A 46 -0.97 -5.37 1.78
CA VAL A 46 -1.20 -3.95 1.46
C VAL A 46 0.04 -3.31 0.85
N LYS A 47 1.23 -3.61 1.36
CA LYS A 47 2.50 -3.10 0.82
C LYS A 47 2.85 -3.78 -0.50
N ALA A 48 2.57 -5.07 -0.66
CA ALA A 48 2.85 -5.83 -1.88
C ALA A 48 1.97 -5.39 -3.07
N GLU A 49 0.75 -4.92 -2.82
CA GLU A 49 -0.15 -4.43 -3.87
C GLU A 49 0.21 -3.02 -4.36
N LYS A 50 1.06 -2.29 -3.63
CA LYS A 50 1.53 -0.96 -4.03
C LYS A 50 2.65 -1.08 -5.05
N LEU A 51 2.53 -0.32 -6.14
CA LEU A 51 3.61 -0.21 -7.12
C LEU A 51 4.86 0.38 -6.45
N PRO A 52 6.06 -0.15 -6.75
CA PRO A 52 7.30 0.47 -6.29
C PRO A 52 7.38 1.91 -6.82
N PRO A 53 8.10 2.81 -6.12
CA PRO A 53 8.34 4.14 -6.61
C PRO A 53 8.97 4.12 -8.00
N HIS A 54 8.56 5.05 -8.85
CA HIS A 54 9.18 5.23 -10.16
C HIS A 54 10.69 5.37 -10.05
N CYS A 55 11.42 4.67 -10.93
CA CYS A 55 12.88 4.69 -10.96
C CYS A 55 13.43 5.08 -12.33
N THR A 56 14.70 5.47 -12.38
CA THR A 56 15.36 5.90 -13.63
C THR A 56 15.55 4.78 -14.65
N TYR A 57 15.31 3.52 -14.25
CA TYR A 57 15.36 2.35 -15.10
C TYR A 57 13.97 1.91 -15.60
N ASP A 58 12.92 2.65 -15.23
CA ASP A 58 11.59 2.37 -15.73
C ASP A 58 11.59 2.50 -17.26
N HIS A 59 10.95 1.54 -17.91
CA HIS A 59 10.86 1.54 -19.36
C HIS A 59 9.91 2.67 -19.79
N HIS A 60 10.44 3.71 -20.41
CA HIS A 60 9.63 4.72 -21.07
C HIS A 60 9.10 4.15 -22.40
N MET A 61 7.78 4.24 -22.59
CA MET A 61 7.17 3.93 -23.88
C MET A 61 6.91 5.25 -24.62
N GLU A 62 7.41 5.36 -25.84
CA GLU A 62 7.04 6.45 -26.74
C GLU A 62 5.60 6.21 -27.21
N LEU A 63 4.70 7.15 -26.90
CA LEU A 63 3.34 7.09 -27.39
C LEU A 63 3.31 7.59 -28.85
N GLU A 64 2.88 6.73 -29.77
CA GLU A 64 2.61 7.14 -31.15
C GLU A 64 1.12 7.49 -31.34
N GLY A 65 0.85 8.58 -32.06
CA GLY A 65 -0.49 9.06 -32.37
C GLY A 65 -0.94 10.29 -31.58
N SER A 66 -2.08 10.87 -31.97
CA SER A 66 -2.69 11.98 -31.23
C SER A 66 -3.38 11.47 -29.97
N LEU A 67 -3.19 12.16 -28.83
CA LEU A 67 -3.97 11.90 -27.62
C LEU A 67 -5.47 11.92 -27.95
N PRO A 68 -6.27 10.99 -27.40
CA PRO A 68 -7.70 11.02 -27.60
C PRO A 68 -8.24 12.38 -27.11
N GLN A 69 -9.16 12.97 -27.88
CA GLN A 69 -9.85 14.18 -27.44
C GLN A 69 -10.66 13.81 -26.19
N LEU A 70 -10.24 14.31 -25.03
CA LEU A 70 -11.01 14.20 -23.79
C LEU A 70 -12.31 15.00 -24.02
N GLY A 71 -13.41 14.28 -24.24
CA GLY A 71 -14.73 14.85 -24.50
C GLY A 71 -15.39 15.44 -23.27
#